data_AF-B4LUT6-F1
#
_entry.id   AF-B4LUT6-F1
#
_cell.length_a   1.000
_cell.length_b   1.000
_cell.length_c   1.000
_cell.angle_alpha   90.00
_cell.angle_beta   90.00
_cell.angle_gamma   90.00
#
_symmetry.space_group_name_H-M   'P 1'
#
loop_
_entity.id
_entity.type
_entity.pdbx_description
1 polymer ?
#
loop_
_entity_poly.entity_id
_entity_poly.type
_entity_poly.pdbx_seq_one_letter_code
_entity_poly.pdbx_strand_id
1 'polypeptide(L)'
;MKHKDHKRVKKAKKDKKRSKTHRDDSKKSKKRDKEAKHKTESGPISSDPEQQINGDNKQQTEPVISDFDVLSIYADISKLSAVERYLNMLYRPFTCFVKTNCEFKLSELDCFLSDTRYEPDKHSALLIRLSSPICSLRLYDNGNICCQGYSYDSAALGIHRFIGTMEHLGYSPVFQNPKFNVVNATFCMPFSIHLEQLYREYHEDCLYNPETRPYLTYQIRNSSIKLAIFHVGYVYVLLSSQPRFTQKAIAFIMPILFRHRAANRPNVAELSSGDINFKLLWENEFQNAYQGTLKYSR
;
A
#
# COMPACT_ATOMS: atom_id res chain seq x y z
N MET A 1 -11.80 71.43 24.82
CA MET A 1 -13.26 71.39 24.56
C MET A 1 -13.62 70.05 23.92
N LYS A 2 -14.72 69.40 24.33
CA LYS A 2 -15.95 69.12 23.54
C LYS A 2 -15.72 68.35 22.21
N HIS A 3 -16.42 67.26 21.87
CA HIS A 3 -17.58 66.60 22.50
C HIS A 3 -17.59 65.07 22.24
N LYS A 4 -18.43 64.33 22.97
CA LYS A 4 -18.82 62.93 22.63
C LYS A 4 -19.74 62.93 21.40
N ASP A 5 -19.93 61.77 20.76
CA ASP A 5 -21.28 61.17 20.75
C ASP A 5 -21.35 59.64 20.45
N HIS A 6 -22.54 59.06 20.63
CA HIS A 6 -22.83 57.61 20.64
C HIS A 6 -23.39 57.05 19.31
N LYS A 7 -23.26 55.72 19.14
CA LYS A 7 -24.42 54.85 18.84
C LYS A 7 -24.20 53.38 19.25
N ARG A 8 -25.30 52.63 19.43
CA ARG A 8 -25.34 51.32 20.14
C ARG A 8 -26.51 50.45 19.67
N VAL A 9 -26.23 49.26 19.10
CA VAL A 9 -27.21 48.21 18.72
C VAL A 9 -26.51 46.86 19.00
N LYS A 10 -26.92 46.04 20.00
CA LYS A 10 -27.92 44.94 19.96
C LYS A 10 -27.64 43.92 18.82
N LYS A 11 -27.72 42.58 18.99
CA LYS A 11 -28.58 41.79 19.90
C LYS A 11 -28.07 40.32 20.08
N ALA A 12 -28.17 39.80 21.32
CA ALA A 12 -28.40 38.41 21.80
C ALA A 12 -27.81 37.13 21.11
N LYS A 13 -27.17 36.29 21.93
CA LYS A 13 -27.28 34.80 22.03
C LYS A 13 -26.45 34.28 23.22
N LYS A 14 -26.64 33.07 23.76
CA LYS A 14 -27.80 32.50 24.51
C LYS A 14 -27.28 31.33 25.39
N ASP A 15 -27.56 31.37 26.69
CA ASP A 15 -27.54 30.30 27.72
C ASP A 15 -26.30 29.40 27.96
N LYS A 16 -26.10 28.99 29.22
CA LYS A 16 -24.92 28.24 29.70
C LYS A 16 -25.27 27.29 30.86
N LYS A 17 -25.03 25.98 30.66
CA LYS A 17 -24.91 24.85 31.63
C LYS A 17 -25.69 24.87 32.97
N ARG A 18 -26.46 23.80 33.24
CA ARG A 18 -26.39 22.86 34.40
C ARG A 18 -27.59 21.88 34.32
N SER A 19 -27.45 20.57 34.14
CA SER A 19 -26.86 19.49 34.97
C SER A 19 -27.74 18.99 36.14
N LYS A 20 -28.11 17.71 36.13
CA LYS A 20 -28.41 16.88 37.33
C LYS A 20 -28.34 15.38 37.00
N THR A 21 -28.29 14.55 38.03
CA THR A 21 -27.91 13.11 38.03
C THR A 21 -28.91 12.25 38.80
N HIS A 22 -29.12 10.98 38.41
CA HIS A 22 -29.56 9.80 39.20
C HIS A 22 -29.39 8.56 38.26
N ARG A 23 -28.99 7.33 38.63
CA ARG A 23 -29.29 6.37 39.74
C ARG A 23 -30.73 5.83 39.72
N ASP A 24 -31.07 4.53 39.85
CA ASP A 24 -30.44 3.18 39.71
C ASP A 24 -31.60 2.21 39.27
N ASP A 25 -31.65 0.86 39.26
CA ASP A 25 -30.80 -0.31 39.62
C ASP A 25 -31.31 -1.59 38.89
N SER A 26 -30.50 -2.67 38.82
CA SER A 26 -30.88 -4.10 38.66
C SER A 26 -31.36 -4.60 37.26
N LYS A 27 -31.10 -5.84 36.79
CA LYS A 27 -31.09 -7.17 37.44
C LYS A 27 -30.17 -8.22 36.78
N LYS A 28 -29.66 -9.15 37.63
CA LYS A 28 -29.54 -10.63 37.50
C LYS A 28 -29.65 -11.27 36.09
N SER A 29 -28.86 -12.29 35.70
CA SER A 29 -27.85 -13.14 36.40
C SER A 29 -27.01 -13.90 35.33
N LYS A 30 -26.27 -15.02 35.48
CA LYS A 30 -26.21 -16.13 36.47
C LYS A 30 -24.88 -16.92 36.33
N LYS A 31 -24.49 -17.71 37.33
CA LYS A 31 -23.35 -18.68 37.28
C LYS A 31 -23.85 -20.12 36.99
N ARG A 32 -22.97 -20.96 36.42
CA ARG A 32 -22.66 -22.32 36.93
C ARG A 32 -21.46 -22.97 36.23
N ASP A 33 -20.57 -23.54 37.04
CA ASP A 33 -19.42 -24.37 36.66
C ASP A 33 -19.81 -25.86 36.63
N LYS A 34 -19.06 -26.73 35.91
CA LYS A 34 -18.54 -28.03 36.44
C LYS A 34 -17.64 -28.85 35.51
N GLU A 35 -16.41 -29.05 35.98
CA GLU A 35 -15.55 -30.25 36.04
C GLU A 35 -15.69 -31.45 35.07
N ALA A 36 -14.52 -32.00 34.71
CA ALA A 36 -14.29 -33.15 33.82
C ALA A 36 -14.35 -34.53 34.51
N LYS A 37 -14.20 -35.61 33.72
CA LYS A 37 -13.54 -36.86 34.17
C LYS A 37 -12.96 -37.71 33.03
N HIS A 38 -11.84 -38.36 33.31
CA HIS A 38 -11.20 -39.41 32.50
C HIS A 38 -11.94 -40.76 32.58
N LYS A 39 -11.74 -41.63 31.59
CA LYS A 39 -11.30 -43.02 31.84
C LYS A 39 -10.58 -43.63 30.61
N THR A 40 -9.83 -44.71 30.84
CA THR A 40 -8.89 -45.34 29.89
C THR A 40 -8.78 -46.84 30.16
N GLU A 41 -8.86 -47.69 29.14
CA GLU A 41 -8.53 -49.14 29.06
C GLU A 41 -8.54 -49.45 27.52
N SER A 42 -7.58 -50.02 26.77
CA SER A 42 -6.70 -51.23 26.84
C SER A 42 -7.46 -52.56 26.93
N GLY A 43 -7.35 -53.58 26.05
CA GLY A 43 -6.58 -53.89 24.81
C GLY A 43 -6.88 -55.38 24.42
N PRO A 44 -6.02 -56.16 23.71
CA PRO A 44 -5.34 -55.98 22.41
C PRO A 44 -5.44 -57.24 21.46
N ILE A 45 -4.62 -57.30 20.38
CA ILE A 45 -4.11 -58.50 19.61
C ILE A 45 -4.76 -58.92 18.24
N SER A 46 -3.91 -58.92 17.19
CA SER A 46 -3.97 -59.63 15.87
C SER A 46 -5.15 -59.35 14.90
N SER A 47 -5.00 -59.40 13.56
CA SER A 47 -3.96 -60.01 12.70
C SER A 47 -3.78 -59.29 11.33
N ASP A 48 -2.56 -59.25 10.82
CA ASP A 48 -2.21 -59.06 9.38
C ASP A 48 -2.70 -60.25 8.51
N PRO A 49 -2.90 -60.13 7.16
CA PRO A 49 -1.90 -59.55 6.24
C PRO A 49 -2.34 -58.78 4.96
N GLU A 50 -1.35 -58.02 4.44
CA GLU A 50 -0.98 -57.79 3.03
C GLU A 50 -1.76 -56.84 2.06
N GLN A 51 -0.95 -56.17 1.22
CA GLN A 51 -1.22 -55.65 -0.14
C GLN A 51 -2.40 -54.66 -0.33
N GLN A 52 -2.22 -53.35 -0.59
CA GLN A 52 -1.39 -52.73 -1.65
C GLN A 52 -1.11 -51.24 -1.39
N ILE A 53 0.00 -50.71 -1.93
CA ILE A 53 0.32 -49.28 -1.92
C ILE A 53 -0.10 -48.65 -3.26
N ASN A 54 -1.10 -47.77 -3.24
CA ASN A 54 -1.36 -46.80 -4.30
C ASN A 54 -1.33 -45.40 -3.69
N GLY A 55 -0.26 -44.65 -3.98
CA GLY A 55 -0.08 -43.29 -3.50
C GLY A 55 -0.87 -42.31 -4.35
N ASP A 56 -2.04 -41.90 -3.86
CA ASP A 56 -2.91 -40.90 -4.50
C ASP A 56 -2.26 -39.51 -4.42
N ASN A 57 -1.32 -39.26 -5.33
CA ASN A 57 -0.42 -38.10 -5.32
C ASN A 57 -1.18 -36.85 -5.80
N LYS A 58 -2.06 -36.33 -4.95
CA LYS A 58 -2.86 -35.13 -5.18
C LYS A 58 -1.97 -33.89 -5.26
N GLN A 59 -1.46 -33.66 -6.46
CA GLN A 59 -0.96 -32.36 -6.89
C GLN A 59 -2.06 -31.32 -6.58
N GLN A 60 -1.77 -30.39 -5.69
CA GLN A 60 -2.64 -29.25 -5.45
C GLN A 60 -2.46 -28.27 -6.61
N THR A 61 -3.18 -28.53 -7.71
CA THR A 61 -3.40 -27.53 -8.74
C THR A 61 -4.09 -26.34 -8.09
N GLU A 62 -3.41 -25.19 -8.04
CA GLU A 62 -4.06 -23.95 -7.62
C GLU A 62 -5.27 -23.68 -8.53
N PRO A 63 -6.38 -23.15 -7.98
CA PRO A 63 -7.60 -22.94 -8.75
C PRO A 63 -7.34 -21.91 -9.86
N VAL A 64 -7.36 -22.37 -11.11
CA VAL A 64 -7.29 -21.50 -12.29
C VAL A 64 -8.48 -20.55 -12.25
N ILE A 65 -8.23 -19.28 -11.98
CA ILE A 65 -9.28 -18.26 -11.91
C ILE A 65 -9.96 -18.15 -13.28
N SER A 66 -11.29 -18.28 -13.29
CA SER A 66 -12.08 -18.30 -14.51
C SER A 66 -12.30 -16.89 -15.09
N ASP A 67 -12.56 -16.82 -16.41
CA ASP A 67 -13.08 -15.63 -17.09
C ASP A 67 -14.23 -14.98 -16.32
N PHE A 68 -15.13 -15.80 -15.76
CA PHE A 68 -16.30 -15.36 -15.01
C PHE A 68 -15.92 -14.69 -13.68
N ASP A 69 -14.89 -15.15 -12.98
CA ASP A 69 -14.45 -14.56 -11.72
C ASP A 69 -13.77 -13.20 -11.91
N VAL A 70 -13.02 -13.02 -12.99
CA VAL A 70 -12.44 -11.72 -13.36
C VAL A 70 -13.54 -10.72 -13.75
N LEU A 71 -14.51 -11.14 -14.56
CA LEU A 71 -15.65 -10.30 -14.93
C LEU A 71 -16.57 -10.00 -13.73
N SER A 72 -16.65 -10.89 -12.75
CA SER A 72 -17.42 -10.69 -11.51
C SER A 72 -16.90 -9.56 -10.61
N ILE A 73 -15.66 -9.09 -10.78
CA ILE A 73 -15.04 -8.08 -9.88
C ILE A 73 -15.87 -6.76 -9.86
N TYR A 74 -16.55 -6.42 -10.96
CA TYR A 74 -17.44 -5.25 -10.99
C TYR A 74 -18.69 -5.40 -10.09
N ALA A 75 -19.13 -6.63 -9.80
CA ALA A 75 -20.30 -6.90 -8.96
C ALA A 75 -19.94 -7.14 -7.49
N ASP A 76 -18.78 -7.76 -7.22
CA ASP A 76 -18.27 -7.97 -5.86
C ASP A 76 -16.76 -7.78 -5.79
N ILE A 77 -16.34 -6.71 -5.09
CA ILE A 77 -14.93 -6.39 -4.84
C ILE A 77 -14.25 -7.38 -3.89
N SER A 78 -15.00 -8.19 -3.12
CA SER A 78 -14.43 -9.21 -2.22
C SER A 78 -13.66 -10.28 -3.01
N LYS A 79 -14.11 -10.59 -4.23
CA LYS A 79 -13.41 -11.47 -5.18
C LYS A 79 -12.02 -10.99 -5.58
N LEU A 80 -11.73 -9.68 -5.48
CA LEU A 80 -10.40 -9.12 -5.78
C LEU A 80 -9.32 -9.82 -4.95
N SER A 81 -9.60 -10.23 -3.71
CA SER A 81 -8.65 -10.91 -2.82
C SER A 81 -8.21 -12.31 -3.27
N ALA A 82 -8.95 -12.97 -4.17
CA ALA A 82 -8.51 -14.21 -4.82
C ALA A 82 -7.59 -13.89 -6.01
N VAL A 83 -7.99 -12.89 -6.81
CA VAL A 83 -7.27 -12.41 -8.00
C VAL A 83 -5.92 -11.77 -7.63
N GLU A 84 -5.85 -11.05 -6.51
CA GLU A 84 -4.62 -10.49 -5.94
C GLU A 84 -3.57 -11.57 -5.65
N ARG A 85 -4.00 -12.74 -5.17
CA ARG A 85 -3.13 -13.89 -4.88
C ARG A 85 -2.69 -14.60 -6.16
N TYR A 86 -3.63 -14.98 -7.00
CA TYR A 86 -3.36 -15.69 -8.26
C TYR A 86 -2.43 -14.91 -9.20
N LEU A 87 -2.62 -13.60 -9.34
CA LEU A 87 -1.74 -12.74 -10.14
C LEU A 87 -0.48 -12.26 -9.39
N ASN A 88 -0.25 -12.79 -8.18
CA ASN A 88 0.91 -12.48 -7.32
C ASN A 88 1.17 -10.97 -7.22
N MET A 89 0.12 -10.19 -6.93
CA MET A 89 0.15 -8.73 -7.00
C MET A 89 1.06 -8.12 -5.93
N LEU A 90 2.12 -7.44 -6.36
CA LEU A 90 3.06 -6.78 -5.46
C LEU A 90 2.64 -5.34 -5.18
N TYR A 91 1.97 -5.11 -4.06
CA TYR A 91 1.75 -3.76 -3.52
C TYR A 91 3.05 -3.17 -2.95
N ARG A 92 3.17 -1.83 -3.00
CA ARG A 92 4.35 -1.08 -2.53
C ARG A 92 3.95 -0.02 -1.51
N PRO A 93 4.77 0.20 -0.46
CA PRO A 93 4.51 1.22 0.55
C PRO A 93 4.67 2.63 -0.03
N PHE A 94 3.81 3.55 0.43
CA PHE A 94 3.97 4.98 0.16
C PHE A 94 5.22 5.46 0.90
N THR A 95 6.29 5.70 0.15
CA THR A 95 7.62 5.96 0.72
C THR A 95 8.11 7.33 0.27
N CYS A 96 8.63 8.11 1.21
CA CYS A 96 9.37 9.34 0.94
C CYS A 96 10.81 9.17 1.44
N PHE A 97 11.75 9.29 0.51
CA PHE A 97 13.19 9.34 0.79
C PHE A 97 13.63 10.80 0.78
N VAL A 98 14.40 11.24 1.77
CA VAL A 98 14.97 12.59 1.79
C VAL A 98 16.38 12.52 2.37
N LYS A 99 17.28 13.39 1.92
CA LYS A 99 18.58 13.59 2.56
C LYS A 99 18.59 14.91 3.33
N THR A 100 19.31 14.98 4.44
CA THR A 100 19.65 16.23 5.12
C THR A 100 21.14 16.56 5.00
N ASN A 101 21.51 17.76 5.44
CA ASN A 101 22.89 18.21 5.66
C ASN A 101 23.46 17.82 7.04
N CYS A 102 22.72 17.09 7.89
CA CYS A 102 23.13 16.77 9.26
C CYS A 102 23.59 15.32 9.36
N GLU A 103 24.68 15.10 10.10
CA GLU A 103 25.04 13.78 10.63
C GLU A 103 24.34 13.56 11.98
N PHE A 104 23.90 12.33 12.24
CA PHE A 104 23.07 11.97 13.39
C PHE A 104 23.69 10.84 14.20
N LYS A 105 23.92 11.09 15.49
CA LYS A 105 24.34 10.05 16.44
C LYS A 105 23.14 9.19 16.84
N LEU A 106 22.93 8.11 16.10
CA LEU A 106 21.75 7.25 16.21
C LEU A 106 21.52 6.68 17.64
N SER A 107 22.60 6.36 18.37
CA SER A 107 22.53 5.87 19.76
C SER A 107 22.13 6.94 20.78
N GLU A 108 22.49 8.20 20.58
CA GLU A 108 22.01 9.31 21.43
C GLU A 108 20.52 9.58 21.13
N LEU A 109 20.13 9.56 19.86
CA LEU A 109 18.73 9.74 19.45
C LEU A 109 17.80 8.62 19.95
N ASP A 110 18.23 7.36 19.98
CA ASP A 110 17.42 6.25 20.52
C ASP A 110 17.18 6.38 22.04
N CYS A 111 17.99 7.19 22.74
CA CYS A 111 17.80 7.50 24.16
C CYS A 111 16.91 8.73 24.40
N PHE A 112 16.80 9.64 23.42
CA PHE A 112 16.02 10.89 23.55
C PHE A 112 14.63 10.83 22.90
N LEU A 113 14.41 9.90 21.96
CA LEU A 113 13.15 9.76 21.23
C LEU A 113 12.24 8.68 21.83
N SER A 114 10.93 8.80 21.57
CA SER A 114 9.93 7.78 21.90
C SER A 114 9.61 6.90 20.70
N ASP A 115 9.21 5.65 20.95
CA ASP A 115 8.83 4.66 19.92
C ASP A 115 9.92 4.40 18.86
N THR A 116 11.19 4.44 19.29
CA THR A 116 12.37 4.12 18.48
C THR A 116 12.99 2.76 18.80
N ARG A 117 13.94 2.33 17.96
CA ARG A 117 14.79 1.15 18.16
C ARG A 117 16.04 1.26 17.30
N TYR A 118 17.21 1.26 17.92
CA TYR A 118 18.52 1.11 17.27
C TYR A 118 19.14 -0.26 17.59
N GLU A 119 19.46 -1.04 16.56
CA GLU A 119 20.13 -2.34 16.71
C GLU A 119 21.22 -2.47 15.63
N PRO A 120 22.39 -1.84 15.81
CA PRO A 120 23.41 -1.72 14.76
C PRO A 120 23.87 -3.07 14.21
N ASP A 121 23.93 -4.11 15.04
CA ASP A 121 24.29 -5.49 14.65
C ASP A 121 23.28 -6.14 13.66
N LYS A 122 22.07 -5.59 13.55
CA LYS A 122 21.01 -6.08 12.65
C LYS A 122 20.64 -5.08 11.56
N HIS A 123 20.72 -3.78 11.83
CA HIS A 123 20.44 -2.72 10.87
C HIS A 123 21.10 -1.40 11.28
N SER A 124 21.80 -0.76 10.34
CA SER A 124 22.52 0.51 10.57
C SER A 124 21.62 1.74 10.69
N ALA A 125 20.30 1.62 10.55
CA ALA A 125 19.36 2.72 10.70
C ALA A 125 18.61 2.66 12.04
N LEU A 126 18.45 3.83 12.67
CA LEU A 126 17.49 4.05 13.74
C LEU A 126 16.06 3.91 13.17
N LEU A 127 15.29 2.95 13.67
CA LEU A 127 13.88 2.81 13.33
C LEU A 127 13.04 3.68 14.27
N ILE A 128 12.20 4.55 13.73
CA ILE A 128 11.28 5.42 14.47
C ILE A 128 9.85 5.09 14.02
N ARG A 129 8.89 5.02 14.95
CA ARG A 129 7.46 4.89 14.63
C ARG A 129 6.71 6.15 15.04
N LEU A 130 5.87 6.67 14.15
CA LEU A 130 4.95 7.75 14.49
C LEU A 130 3.51 7.22 14.45
N SER A 131 2.75 7.51 15.50
CA SER A 131 1.32 7.24 15.61
C SER A 131 0.47 8.29 14.89
N SER A 132 1.01 9.50 14.73
CA SER A 132 0.36 10.64 14.08
C SER A 132 1.38 11.39 13.21
N PRO A 133 1.30 11.32 11.87
CA PRO A 133 0.52 10.35 11.10
C PRO A 133 1.08 8.93 11.28
N ILE A 134 0.28 7.91 10.97
CA ILE A 134 0.71 6.50 11.03
C ILE A 134 1.78 6.25 9.95
N CYS A 135 3.03 6.17 10.36
CA CYS A 135 4.19 5.91 9.51
C CYS A 135 5.37 5.35 10.31
N SER A 136 6.42 4.93 9.61
CA SER A 136 7.68 4.50 10.22
C SER A 136 8.86 5.06 9.42
N LEU A 137 9.85 5.63 10.11
CA LEU A 137 11.03 6.21 9.51
C LEU A 137 12.25 5.34 9.80
N ARG A 138 13.15 5.23 8.83
CA ARG A 138 14.53 4.79 9.01
C ARG A 138 15.43 6.01 8.88
N LEU A 139 16.16 6.35 9.93
CA LEU A 139 17.16 7.40 9.95
C LEU A 139 18.55 6.77 9.90
N TYR A 140 19.37 7.19 8.95
CA TYR A 140 20.78 6.82 8.88
C TYR A 140 21.66 7.92 9.47
N ASP A 141 22.84 7.51 9.94
CA ASP A 141 23.91 8.36 10.47
C ASP A 141 24.26 9.54 9.55
N ASN A 142 24.36 9.26 8.25
CA ASN A 142 24.72 10.19 7.17
C ASN A 142 23.59 11.11 6.68
N GLY A 143 22.54 11.30 7.47
CA GLY A 143 21.44 12.23 7.18
C GLY A 143 20.41 11.74 6.16
N ASN A 144 20.52 10.50 5.67
CA ASN A 144 19.45 9.91 4.84
C ASN A 144 18.26 9.49 5.71
N ILE A 145 17.04 9.76 5.22
CA ILE A 145 15.77 9.46 5.89
C ILE A 145 14.86 8.72 4.90
N CYS A 146 14.30 7.59 5.32
CA CYS A 146 13.30 6.83 4.56
C CYS A 146 12.02 6.67 5.39
N CYS A 147 10.98 7.44 5.09
CA CYS A 147 9.68 7.37 5.74
C CYS A 147 8.71 6.51 4.92
N GLN A 148 8.11 5.49 5.53
CA GLN A 148 7.08 4.65 4.95
C GLN A 148 5.75 4.91 5.66
N GLY A 149 4.75 5.38 4.92
CA GLY A 149 3.42 5.74 5.42
C GLY A 149 2.30 4.86 4.84
N TYR A 150 1.13 4.93 5.48
CA TYR A 150 -0.09 4.30 4.96
C TYR A 150 -0.63 4.97 3.68
N SER A 151 -0.36 6.26 3.51
CA SER A 151 -0.68 7.09 2.33
C SER A 151 0.49 7.99 1.93
N TYR A 152 0.44 8.52 0.70
CA TYR A 152 1.36 9.57 0.23
C TYR A 152 1.47 10.73 1.25
N ASP A 153 0.32 11.26 1.68
CA ASP A 153 0.23 12.37 2.62
C ASP A 153 0.84 12.02 3.99
N SER A 154 0.66 10.77 4.46
CA SER A 154 1.25 10.32 5.73
C SER A 154 2.77 10.15 5.66
N ALA A 155 3.31 9.78 4.50
CA ALA A 155 4.77 9.72 4.31
C ALA A 155 5.37 11.13 4.28
N ALA A 156 4.74 12.07 3.55
CA ALA A 156 5.14 13.47 3.50
C ALA A 156 5.05 14.17 4.86
N LEU A 157 3.93 14.02 5.58
CA LEU A 157 3.73 14.60 6.90
C LEU A 157 4.54 13.88 8.00
N GLY A 158 4.79 12.58 7.83
CA GLY A 158 5.65 11.79 8.71
C GLY A 158 7.11 12.24 8.65
N ILE A 159 7.60 12.50 7.42
CA ILE A 159 8.82 13.26 7.21
C ILE A 159 8.72 14.61 7.94
N HIS A 160 7.76 15.49 7.57
CA HIS A 160 7.65 16.86 8.09
C HIS A 160 7.69 16.95 9.63
N ARG A 161 7.02 16.04 10.35
CA ARG A 161 7.04 16.05 11.82
C ARG A 161 8.41 15.71 12.39
N PHE A 162 9.14 14.80 11.77
CA PHE A 162 10.46 14.38 12.24
C PHE A 162 11.51 15.50 12.16
N ILE A 163 11.52 16.34 11.11
CA ILE A 163 12.39 17.54 11.07
C ILE A 163 12.09 18.46 12.24
N GLY A 164 10.80 18.74 12.50
CA GLY A 164 10.38 19.53 13.65
C GLY A 164 10.89 18.95 14.97
N THR A 165 10.85 17.62 15.13
CA THR A 165 11.46 16.95 16.30
C THR A 165 12.98 17.15 16.37
N MET A 166 13.71 17.06 15.24
CA MET A 166 15.15 17.29 15.19
C MET A 166 15.54 18.75 15.47
N GLU A 167 14.75 19.71 14.99
CA GLU A 167 14.91 21.15 15.29
C GLU A 167 14.75 21.42 16.80
N HIS A 168 13.78 20.78 17.46
CA HIS A 168 13.60 20.87 18.91
C HIS A 168 14.74 20.20 19.72
N LEU A 169 15.49 19.27 19.10
CA LEU A 169 16.72 18.69 19.66
C LEU A 169 17.99 19.47 19.29
N GLY A 170 17.87 20.64 18.66
CA GLY A 170 18.99 21.53 18.35
C GLY A 170 19.75 21.22 17.04
N TYR A 171 19.26 20.29 16.21
CA TYR A 171 19.79 20.11 14.86
C TYR A 171 19.24 21.19 13.92
N SER A 172 19.95 21.47 12.82
CA SER A 172 19.48 22.37 11.74
C SER A 172 19.35 21.64 10.38
N PRO A 173 18.46 20.64 10.28
CA PRO A 173 18.28 19.79 9.09
C PRO A 173 17.66 20.53 7.89
N VAL A 174 18.52 20.92 6.94
CA VAL A 174 18.12 21.41 5.62
C VAL A 174 17.79 20.22 4.71
N PHE A 175 16.57 20.20 4.17
CA PHE A 175 16.12 19.21 3.21
C PHE A 175 16.87 19.25 1.88
N GLN A 176 17.23 18.08 1.35
CA GLN A 176 17.80 17.90 0.02
C GLN A 176 17.02 16.82 -0.73
N ASN A 177 16.55 17.18 -1.93
CA ASN A 177 15.98 16.29 -2.95
C ASN A 177 15.03 15.20 -2.39
N PRO A 178 13.86 15.56 -1.82
CA PRO A 178 12.86 14.57 -1.44
C PRO A 178 12.40 13.77 -2.67
N LYS A 179 12.21 12.46 -2.52
CA LYS A 179 11.84 11.52 -3.58
C LYS A 179 10.71 10.62 -3.10
N PHE A 180 9.58 10.68 -3.78
CA PHE A 180 8.43 9.83 -3.48
C PHE A 180 8.43 8.57 -4.35
N ASN A 181 8.11 7.42 -3.76
CA ASN A 181 7.80 6.21 -4.51
C ASN A 181 6.49 6.40 -5.30
N VAL A 182 6.57 6.33 -6.63
CA VAL A 182 5.40 6.49 -7.52
C VAL A 182 4.68 5.20 -7.86
N VAL A 183 5.35 4.05 -7.76
CA VAL A 183 4.78 2.74 -8.10
C VAL A 183 4.08 2.18 -6.87
N ASN A 184 2.77 1.94 -6.96
CA ASN A 184 1.95 1.53 -5.81
C ASN A 184 1.53 0.06 -5.88
N ALA A 185 1.44 -0.52 -7.07
CA ALA A 185 1.26 -1.95 -7.29
C ALA A 185 1.87 -2.39 -8.63
N THR A 186 2.33 -3.64 -8.73
CA THR A 186 2.64 -4.29 -10.02
C THR A 186 2.14 -5.72 -10.07
N PHE A 187 1.63 -6.13 -11.24
CA PHE A 187 1.13 -7.48 -11.49
C PHE A 187 1.35 -7.86 -12.96
N CYS A 188 1.05 -9.11 -13.32
CA CYS A 188 1.02 -9.57 -14.69
C CYS A 188 -0.29 -10.30 -14.96
N MET A 189 -0.89 -10.06 -16.13
CA MET A 189 -2.00 -10.87 -16.64
C MET A 189 -1.46 -12.21 -17.18
N PRO A 190 -2.22 -13.31 -17.09
CA PRO A 190 -1.81 -14.62 -17.62
C PRO A 190 -1.89 -14.72 -19.16
N PHE A 191 -2.14 -13.58 -19.82
CA PHE A 191 -2.31 -13.42 -21.27
C PHE A 191 -1.71 -12.10 -21.74
N SER A 192 -1.34 -12.04 -23.02
CA SER A 192 -0.95 -10.80 -23.69
C SER A 192 -2.16 -9.91 -24.00
N ILE A 193 -1.94 -8.62 -24.25
CA ILE A 193 -2.98 -7.59 -24.36
C ILE A 193 -2.81 -6.85 -25.70
N HIS A 194 -3.89 -6.75 -26.49
CA HIS A 194 -3.91 -5.95 -27.73
C HIS A 194 -3.99 -4.44 -27.41
N LEU A 195 -2.84 -3.79 -27.25
CA LEU A 195 -2.75 -2.37 -26.87
C LEU A 195 -3.41 -1.44 -27.90
N GLU A 196 -3.32 -1.76 -29.19
CA GLU A 196 -3.95 -0.99 -30.28
C GLU A 196 -5.48 -1.03 -30.21
N GLN A 197 -6.05 -2.18 -29.83
CA GLN A 197 -7.50 -2.32 -29.68
C GLN A 197 -8.00 -1.60 -28.43
N LEU A 198 -7.27 -1.72 -27.32
CA LEU A 198 -7.56 -0.99 -26.08
C LEU A 198 -7.47 0.52 -26.31
N TYR A 199 -6.42 0.99 -27.00
CA TYR A 199 -6.26 2.40 -27.36
C TYR A 199 -7.41 2.92 -28.23
N ARG A 200 -7.89 2.14 -29.21
CA ARG A 200 -9.03 2.56 -30.06
C ARG A 200 -10.32 2.71 -29.25
N GLU A 201 -10.62 1.80 -28.32
CA GLU A 201 -11.83 1.84 -27.49
C GLU A 201 -11.76 2.92 -26.39
N TYR A 202 -10.56 3.22 -25.87
CA TYR A 202 -10.35 4.09 -24.70
C TYR A 202 -9.45 5.32 -24.97
N HIS A 203 -9.37 5.82 -26.21
CA HIS A 203 -8.40 6.85 -26.63
C HIS A 203 -8.37 8.11 -25.73
N GLU A 204 -9.51 8.64 -25.31
CA GLU A 204 -9.59 9.80 -24.40
C GLU A 204 -8.93 9.58 -23.02
N ASP A 205 -8.89 8.32 -22.55
CA ASP A 205 -8.24 7.95 -21.29
C ASP A 205 -6.79 7.44 -21.48
N CYS A 206 -6.33 7.26 -22.72
CA CYS A 206 -5.12 6.51 -23.04
C CYS A 206 -4.08 7.34 -23.80
N LEU A 207 -2.80 7.13 -23.47
CA LEU A 207 -1.67 7.63 -24.25
C LEU A 207 -0.83 6.45 -24.71
N TYR A 208 -0.85 6.17 -26.02
CA TYR A 208 -0.05 5.12 -26.64
C TYR A 208 0.74 5.67 -27.82
N ASN A 209 2.05 5.44 -27.81
CA ASN A 209 2.96 5.76 -28.90
C ASN A 209 4.09 4.71 -28.87
N PRO A 210 3.98 3.61 -29.65
CA PRO A 210 4.92 2.48 -29.57
C PRO A 210 6.34 2.83 -30.01
N GLU A 211 6.54 3.87 -30.84
CA GLU A 211 7.86 4.35 -31.27
C GLU A 211 8.65 4.98 -30.12
N THR A 212 7.95 5.50 -29.10
CA THR A 212 8.57 6.21 -27.95
C THR A 212 8.44 5.46 -26.62
N ARG A 213 7.48 4.53 -26.49
CA ARG A 213 7.22 3.76 -25.25
C ARG A 213 6.67 2.37 -25.57
N PRO A 214 7.23 1.28 -25.02
CA PRO A 214 6.74 -0.09 -25.26
C PRO A 214 5.47 -0.46 -24.46
N TYR A 215 4.78 0.53 -23.89
CA TYR A 215 3.60 0.38 -23.03
C TYR A 215 2.56 1.48 -23.33
N LEU A 216 1.30 1.17 -23.05
CA LEU A 216 0.18 2.11 -23.07
C LEU A 216 0.01 2.71 -21.67
N THR A 217 -0.16 4.04 -21.57
CA THR A 217 -0.54 4.70 -20.32
C THR A 217 -2.05 4.92 -20.27
N TYR A 218 -2.77 4.21 -19.41
CA TYR A 218 -4.17 4.51 -19.09
C TYR A 218 -4.20 5.52 -17.93
N GLN A 219 -4.99 6.59 -18.02
CA GLN A 219 -5.22 7.54 -16.94
C GLN A 219 -6.63 7.39 -16.37
N ILE A 220 -6.76 7.21 -15.06
CA ILE A 220 -8.07 7.08 -14.41
C ILE A 220 -8.71 8.47 -14.30
N ARG A 221 -9.90 8.65 -14.89
CA ARG A 221 -10.67 9.91 -14.81
C ARG A 221 -10.86 10.34 -13.36
N ASN A 222 -10.79 11.65 -13.11
CA ASN A 222 -10.92 12.26 -11.79
C ASN A 222 -9.92 11.73 -10.74
N SER A 223 -8.74 11.25 -11.19
CA SER A 223 -7.68 10.74 -10.34
C SER A 223 -6.29 11.17 -10.84
N SER A 224 -5.31 11.12 -9.94
CA SER A 224 -3.89 11.17 -10.30
C SER A 224 -3.38 9.84 -10.87
N ILE A 225 -4.12 8.74 -10.67
CA ILE A 225 -3.66 7.38 -10.98
C ILE A 225 -3.48 7.18 -12.48
N LYS A 226 -2.33 6.60 -12.83
CA LYS A 226 -1.99 6.12 -14.17
C LYS A 226 -1.60 4.65 -14.12
N LEU A 227 -1.83 3.93 -15.20
CA LEU A 227 -1.43 2.53 -15.35
C LEU A 227 -0.57 2.40 -16.59
N ALA A 228 0.66 1.91 -16.43
CA ALA A 228 1.50 1.50 -17.56
C ALA A 228 1.20 0.03 -17.87
N ILE A 229 0.66 -0.25 -19.05
CA ILE A 229 0.17 -1.55 -19.49
C ILE A 229 1.02 -2.02 -20.67
N PHE A 230 1.72 -3.15 -20.50
CA PHE A 230 2.59 -3.74 -21.51
C PHE A 230 1.86 -4.85 -22.28
N HIS A 231 2.17 -5.00 -23.57
CA HIS A 231 1.54 -6.01 -24.44
C HIS A 231 1.75 -7.45 -23.93
N VAL A 232 2.85 -7.73 -23.22
CA VAL A 232 3.12 -9.04 -22.59
C VAL A 232 2.25 -9.35 -21.36
N GLY A 233 1.48 -8.39 -20.85
CA GLY A 233 0.58 -8.57 -19.70
C GLY A 233 1.01 -7.86 -18.41
N TYR A 234 2.23 -7.31 -18.32
CA TYR A 234 2.66 -6.56 -17.13
C TYR A 234 1.90 -5.24 -16.98
N VAL A 235 1.53 -4.92 -15.73
CA VAL A 235 0.83 -3.68 -15.37
C VAL A 235 1.48 -3.05 -14.14
N TYR A 236 1.74 -1.75 -14.23
CA TYR A 236 2.22 -0.92 -13.12
C TYR A 236 1.17 0.12 -12.77
N VAL A 237 0.70 0.14 -11.52
CA VAL A 237 -0.21 1.17 -11.01
C VAL A 237 0.61 2.27 -10.36
N LEU A 238 0.48 3.48 -10.90
CA LEU A 238 1.30 4.65 -10.59
C LEU A 238 0.45 5.77 -9.98
N LEU A 239 1.08 6.61 -9.16
CA LEU A 239 0.52 7.89 -8.68
C LEU A 239 -0.81 7.79 -7.92
N SER A 240 -1.06 6.66 -7.27
CA SER A 240 -2.08 6.53 -6.23
C SER A 240 -1.64 7.30 -4.98
N SER A 241 -2.61 7.77 -4.19
CA SER A 241 -2.35 8.39 -2.89
C SER A 241 -2.57 7.46 -1.69
N GLN A 242 -3.38 6.40 -1.84
CA GLN A 242 -3.82 5.51 -0.74
C GLN A 242 -4.13 4.08 -1.24
N PRO A 243 -3.96 3.01 -0.42
CA PRO A 243 -4.13 1.62 -0.86
C PRO A 243 -5.50 1.35 -1.50
N ARG A 244 -6.55 1.87 -0.89
CA ARG A 244 -7.94 1.77 -1.37
C ARG A 244 -8.18 2.37 -2.76
N PHE A 245 -7.37 3.33 -3.19
CA PHE A 245 -7.47 3.88 -4.55
C PHE A 245 -6.68 3.02 -5.55
N THR A 246 -5.55 2.46 -5.14
CA THR A 246 -4.80 1.45 -5.91
C THR A 246 -5.67 0.22 -6.21
N GLN A 247 -6.33 -0.33 -5.19
CA GLN A 247 -7.27 -1.46 -5.33
C GLN A 247 -8.45 -1.13 -6.25
N LYS A 248 -9.04 0.06 -6.14
CA LYS A 248 -10.13 0.50 -7.04
C LYS A 248 -9.68 0.65 -8.49
N ALA A 249 -8.47 1.15 -8.74
CA ALA A 249 -7.92 1.24 -10.09
C ALA A 249 -7.65 -0.14 -10.71
N ILE A 250 -7.17 -1.10 -9.90
CA ILE A 250 -7.01 -2.51 -10.33
C ILE A 250 -8.37 -3.13 -10.64
N ALA A 251 -9.35 -3.04 -9.73
CA ALA A 251 -10.70 -3.54 -9.94
C ALA A 251 -11.40 -2.92 -11.18
N PHE A 252 -11.12 -1.65 -11.47
CA PHE A 252 -11.62 -0.97 -12.66
C PHE A 252 -11.00 -1.50 -13.96
N ILE A 253 -9.66 -1.60 -14.02
CA ILE A 253 -8.94 -1.96 -15.26
C ILE A 253 -9.03 -3.45 -15.58
N MET A 254 -9.09 -4.32 -14.57
CA MET A 254 -8.97 -5.78 -14.73
C MET A 254 -9.90 -6.36 -15.82
N PRO A 255 -11.21 -6.04 -15.86
CA PRO A 255 -12.11 -6.53 -16.92
C PRO A 255 -11.85 -5.89 -18.30
N ILE A 256 -11.28 -4.68 -18.37
CA ILE A 256 -10.86 -4.04 -19.62
C ILE A 256 -9.67 -4.80 -20.21
N LEU A 257 -8.67 -5.13 -19.40
CA LEU A 257 -7.55 -5.97 -19.82
C LEU A 257 -8.05 -7.35 -20.30
N PHE A 258 -9.05 -7.91 -19.62
CA PHE A 258 -9.65 -9.20 -19.97
C PHE A 258 -10.42 -9.17 -21.31
N ARG A 259 -11.10 -8.07 -21.61
CA ARG A 259 -11.75 -7.82 -22.91
C ARG A 259 -10.74 -7.76 -24.06
N HIS A 260 -9.58 -7.14 -23.83
CA HIS A 260 -8.54 -6.95 -24.85
C HIS A 260 -7.43 -8.02 -24.81
N ARG A 261 -7.70 -9.20 -24.24
CA ARG A 261 -6.74 -10.32 -24.25
C ARG A 261 -6.46 -10.81 -25.67
N ALA A 262 -5.18 -11.02 -25.98
CA ALA A 262 -4.74 -11.56 -27.25
C ALA A 262 -4.98 -13.07 -27.31
N ALA A 263 -5.46 -13.57 -28.46
CA ALA A 263 -5.69 -15.00 -28.67
C ALA A 263 -4.38 -15.81 -28.68
N ASN A 264 -3.30 -15.20 -29.18
CA ASN A 264 -1.97 -15.79 -29.18
C ASN A 264 -1.22 -15.36 -27.91
N ARG A 265 -0.93 -16.33 -27.03
CA ARG A 265 0.18 -16.20 -26.08
C ARG A 265 1.47 -16.27 -26.92
N PRO A 266 2.33 -15.22 -26.97
CA PRO A 266 3.69 -15.41 -27.47
C PRO A 266 4.35 -16.49 -26.63
N ASN A 267 5.14 -17.38 -27.23
CA ASN A 267 5.59 -18.61 -26.57
C ASN A 267 6.76 -18.36 -25.59
N VAL A 268 6.49 -17.53 -24.58
CA VAL A 268 7.46 -16.98 -23.64
C VAL A 268 7.75 -18.01 -22.55
N ALA A 269 8.54 -19.03 -22.94
CA ALA A 269 9.21 -19.93 -22.01
C ALA A 269 10.38 -19.24 -21.29
N GLU A 270 10.88 -18.12 -21.82
CA GLU A 270 12.14 -17.48 -21.42
C GLU A 270 12.01 -16.36 -20.37
N LEU A 271 10.82 -15.82 -20.09
CA LEU A 271 10.59 -14.96 -18.90
C LEU A 271 10.31 -15.79 -17.64
N SER A 272 10.77 -17.05 -17.59
CA SER A 272 10.63 -17.93 -16.44
C SER A 272 11.69 -17.60 -15.37
N SER A 273 11.24 -17.10 -14.22
CA SER A 273 12.00 -17.01 -12.96
C SER A 273 13.43 -16.43 -13.03
N GLY A 274 13.62 -15.32 -13.76
CA GLY A 274 14.92 -14.61 -13.78
C GLY A 274 14.86 -13.08 -13.74
N ASP A 275 13.72 -12.48 -14.07
CA ASP A 275 13.67 -11.07 -14.48
C ASP A 275 13.55 -10.05 -13.33
N ILE A 276 14.61 -10.01 -12.53
CA ILE A 276 14.96 -8.89 -11.65
C ILE A 276 15.20 -7.62 -12.50
N ASN A 277 15.59 -7.77 -13.77
CA ASN A 277 15.96 -6.68 -14.66
C ASN A 277 14.78 -5.81 -15.11
N PHE A 278 13.83 -6.29 -15.93
CA PHE A 278 12.77 -5.40 -16.45
C PHE A 278 11.94 -4.78 -15.32
N LYS A 279 11.72 -5.55 -14.24
CA LYS A 279 10.79 -5.14 -13.16
C LYS A 279 11.36 -3.97 -12.35
N LEU A 280 12.65 -3.99 -12.08
CA LEU A 280 13.35 -2.88 -11.43
C LEU A 280 13.68 -1.75 -12.43
N LEU A 281 13.96 -2.07 -13.69
CA LEU A 281 14.24 -1.07 -14.74
C LEU A 281 13.04 -0.14 -14.96
N TRP A 282 11.86 -0.68 -15.26
CA TRP A 282 10.66 0.13 -15.49
C TRP A 282 10.20 0.84 -14.23
N GLU A 283 10.29 0.19 -13.06
CA GLU A 283 10.02 0.87 -11.79
C GLU A 283 10.93 2.08 -11.57
N ASN A 284 12.25 1.90 -11.74
CA ASN A 284 13.25 2.98 -11.62
C ASN A 284 13.02 4.08 -12.66
N GLU A 285 12.69 3.73 -13.92
CA GLU A 285 12.34 4.70 -14.96
C GLU A 285 11.12 5.54 -14.55
N PHE A 286 10.05 4.93 -14.03
CA PHE A 286 8.89 5.66 -13.53
C PHE A 286 9.23 6.56 -12.34
N GLN A 287 10.10 6.13 -11.42
CA GLN A 287 10.59 6.99 -10.33
C GLN A 287 11.31 8.23 -10.90
N ASN A 288 12.24 8.02 -11.84
CA ASN A 288 13.11 9.07 -12.37
C ASN A 288 12.37 10.05 -13.28
N ALA A 289 11.48 9.54 -14.14
CA ALA A 289 10.62 10.35 -14.99
C ALA A 289 9.73 11.28 -14.15
N TYR A 290 9.13 10.77 -13.06
CA TYR A 290 8.33 11.61 -12.18
C TYR A 290 9.18 12.62 -11.39
N GLN A 291 10.33 12.20 -10.84
CA GLN A 291 11.26 13.12 -10.16
C GLN A 291 11.70 14.26 -11.08
N GLY A 292 11.89 14.01 -12.38
CA GLY A 292 12.17 15.04 -13.39
C GLY A 292 11.04 16.05 -13.61
N THR A 293 9.78 15.70 -13.29
CA THR A 293 8.64 16.64 -13.34
C THR A 293 8.52 17.51 -12.08
N LEU A 294 9.13 17.11 -10.96
CA LEU A 294 9.03 17.81 -9.68
C LEU A 294 9.99 19.01 -9.64
N LYS A 295 9.50 20.14 -10.13
CA LYS A 295 10.16 21.46 -9.98
C LYS A 295 10.09 21.90 -8.51
N TYR A 296 11.04 21.42 -7.70
CA TYR A 296 11.31 22.01 -6.39
C TYR A 296 11.77 23.46 -6.56
N SER A 297 11.11 24.38 -5.86
CA SER A 297 11.72 25.68 -5.56
C SER A 297 12.98 25.43 -4.73
N ARG A 298 14.08 26.08 -5.11
CA ARG A 298 15.26 26.23 -4.25
C ARG A 298 14.93 27.20 -3.11
#